data_AF-A0A1W6MSV3-F1
#
_entry.id   AF-A0A1W6MSV3-F1
#
_cell.length_a   1.000
_cell.length_b   1.000
_cell.length_c   1.000
_cell.angle_alpha   90.00
_cell.angle_beta   90.00
_cell.angle_gamma   90.00
#
_symmetry.space_group_name_H-M   'P 1'
#
loop_
_entity.id
_entity.type
_entity.pdbx_description
1 polymer ?
#
loop_
_entity_poly.entity_id
_entity_poly.type
_entity_poly.pdbx_seq_one_letter_code
_entity_poly.pdbx_strand_id
1 'polypeptide(L)'
;MGLIIALTCTVLSADDVVTVDDIANWRHPTKDVFSKWKIKLTKVDLLNHRVYPVFYVDGLPFDPMMGYENAKQMSRLEAELFAANGKHDYALELKQDNIRVNVTYNPATRTLEEEIIDHSSERK
;
A
#
# COMPACT_ATOMS: atom_id res chain seq x y z
N MET A 1 -46.85 -14.00 -27.26
CA MET A 1 -45.92 -14.14 -26.12
C MET A 1 -44.59 -13.54 -26.54
N GLY A 2 -44.24 -12.35 -26.03
CA GLY A 2 -42.98 -11.67 -26.35
C GLY A 2 -42.15 -11.56 -25.10
N LEU A 3 -40.99 -12.23 -25.07
CA LEU A 3 -40.03 -12.19 -23.99
C LEU A 3 -39.11 -10.98 -24.22
N ILE A 4 -39.22 -9.94 -23.37
CA ILE A 4 -38.24 -8.85 -23.34
C ILE A 4 -37.14 -9.26 -22.36
N ILE A 5 -35.96 -9.55 -22.89
CA ILE A 5 -34.74 -9.76 -22.11
C ILE A 5 -34.28 -8.37 -21.66
N ALA A 6 -34.45 -8.07 -20.38
CA ALA A 6 -33.83 -6.89 -19.78
C ALA A 6 -32.33 -7.14 -19.68
N LEU A 7 -31.55 -6.54 -20.58
CA LEU A 7 -30.11 -6.47 -20.49
C LEU A 7 -29.80 -5.50 -19.33
N THR A 8 -29.54 -6.02 -18.13
CA THR A 8 -29.01 -5.22 -17.03
C THR A 8 -27.60 -4.81 -17.39
N CYS A 9 -27.43 -3.55 -17.77
CA CYS A 9 -26.13 -2.91 -17.86
C CYS A 9 -25.58 -2.79 -16.43
N THR A 10 -24.64 -3.65 -16.07
CA THR A 10 -23.90 -3.52 -14.81
C THR A 10 -23.04 -2.27 -14.93
N VAL A 11 -23.43 -1.22 -14.21
CA VAL A 11 -22.58 -0.03 -14.04
C VAL A 11 -21.36 -0.49 -13.24
N LEU A 12 -20.19 -0.58 -13.89
CA LEU A 12 -18.91 -0.70 -13.21
C LEU A 12 -18.73 0.59 -12.40
N SER A 13 -18.98 0.52 -11.09
CA SER A 13 -18.88 1.67 -10.19
C SER A 13 -17.43 2.19 -10.18
N ALA A 14 -17.28 3.52 -10.12
CA ALA A 14 -16.00 4.18 -9.87
C ALA A 14 -15.29 3.53 -8.67
N ASP A 15 -13.96 3.36 -8.77
CA ASP A 15 -13.13 2.74 -7.72
C ASP A 15 -13.42 3.40 -6.36
N ASP A 16 -14.10 2.67 -5.47
CA ASP A 16 -14.47 3.13 -4.13
C ASP A 16 -13.18 3.24 -3.30
N VAL A 17 -12.67 4.47 -3.18
CA VAL A 17 -11.55 4.79 -2.30
C VAL A 17 -12.11 5.09 -0.91
N VAL A 18 -11.69 4.29 0.08
CA VAL A 18 -11.99 4.58 1.48
C VAL A 18 -10.77 5.13 2.17
N THR A 19 -10.82 6.41 2.53
CA THR A 19 -9.77 7.07 3.31
C THR A 19 -9.98 6.89 4.81
N VAL A 20 -8.91 6.51 5.49
CA VAL A 20 -8.78 6.49 6.95
C VAL A 20 -7.77 7.56 7.35
N ASP A 21 -8.28 8.65 7.93
CA ASP A 21 -7.52 9.80 8.41
C ASP A 21 -7.38 9.83 9.94
N ASP A 22 -8.36 9.31 10.68
CA ASP A 22 -8.28 9.07 12.13
C ASP A 22 -7.41 7.83 12.45
N ILE A 23 -6.11 7.96 12.17
CA ILE A 23 -5.12 6.92 12.45
C ILE A 23 -5.05 6.61 13.95
N ALA A 24 -5.36 7.56 14.84
CA ALA A 24 -5.32 7.34 16.28
C ALA A 24 -6.32 6.25 16.70
N ASN A 25 -7.57 6.34 16.24
CA ASN A 25 -8.62 5.39 16.59
C ASN A 25 -8.74 4.20 15.63
N TRP A 26 -8.10 4.26 14.46
CA TRP A 26 -8.05 3.13 13.54
C TRP A 26 -7.40 1.91 14.21
N ARG A 27 -8.04 0.73 14.12
CA ARG A 27 -7.55 -0.53 14.72
C ARG A 27 -7.18 -1.50 13.60
N HIS A 28 -5.88 -1.68 13.38
CA HIS A 28 -5.38 -2.58 12.36
C HIS A 28 -3.99 -3.10 12.74
N PRO A 29 -3.65 -4.39 12.49
CA PRO A 29 -2.37 -4.98 12.89
C PRO A 29 -1.14 -4.28 12.30
N THR A 30 -1.26 -3.66 11.12
CA THR A 30 -0.14 -2.91 10.52
C THR A 30 0.28 -1.71 11.35
N LYS A 31 -0.58 -1.13 12.20
CA LYS A 31 -0.19 -0.05 13.13
C LYS A 31 0.92 -0.50 14.08
N ASP A 32 0.89 -1.75 14.53
CA ASP A 32 1.89 -2.29 15.43
C ASP A 32 3.24 -2.44 14.72
N VAL A 33 3.21 -2.83 13.43
CA VAL A 33 4.41 -2.87 12.58
C VAL A 33 4.98 -1.47 12.42
N PHE A 34 4.19 -0.48 12.01
CA PHE A 34 4.66 0.91 11.87
C PHE A 34 5.26 1.44 13.18
N SER A 35 4.59 1.20 14.31
CA SER A 35 5.09 1.59 15.64
C SER A 35 6.43 0.92 15.98
N LYS A 36 6.56 -0.39 15.75
CA LYS A 36 7.80 -1.15 15.98
C LYS A 36 8.98 -0.58 15.18
N TRP A 37 8.72 -0.20 13.93
CA TRP A 37 9.73 0.39 13.04
C TRP A 37 9.91 1.89 13.22
N LYS A 38 9.20 2.52 14.17
CA LYS A 38 9.22 3.98 14.43
C LYS A 38 8.83 4.80 13.20
N ILE A 39 7.94 4.25 12.36
CA ILE A 39 7.40 4.90 11.17
C ILE A 39 6.08 5.56 11.54
N LYS A 40 5.96 6.85 11.22
CA LYS A 40 4.73 7.61 11.47
C LYS A 40 3.75 7.43 10.31
N LEU A 41 2.72 6.62 10.53
CA LEU A 41 1.58 6.49 9.64
C LEU A 41 0.66 7.72 9.79
N THR A 42 0.31 8.35 8.67
CA THR A 42 -0.47 9.60 8.64
C THR A 42 -1.85 9.46 8.02
N LYS A 43 -2.02 8.52 7.09
CA LYS A 43 -3.27 8.26 6.39
C LYS A 43 -3.22 6.86 5.77
N VAL A 44 -4.37 6.23 5.58
CA VAL A 44 -4.49 5.04 4.72
C VAL A 44 -5.58 5.29 3.70
N ASP A 45 -5.31 5.04 2.42
CA ASP A 45 -6.37 4.93 1.42
C ASP A 45 -6.54 3.45 1.07
N LEU A 46 -7.77 2.95 1.13
CA LEU A 46 -8.12 1.58 0.79
C LEU A 46 -8.76 1.57 -0.60
N LEU A 47 -8.02 1.06 -1.58
CA LEU A 47 -8.41 0.96 -2.99
C LEU A 47 -8.97 -0.44 -3.29
N ASN A 48 -9.50 -0.63 -4.49
CA ASN A 48 -9.93 -1.93 -5.03
C ASN A 48 -10.88 -2.67 -4.07
N HIS A 49 -12.02 -2.05 -3.75
CA HIS A 49 -12.99 -2.60 -2.79
C HIS A 49 -12.40 -2.85 -1.40
N ARG A 50 -11.51 -1.95 -0.98
CA ARG A 50 -10.84 -1.95 0.33
C ARG A 50 -9.83 -3.08 0.56
N VAL A 51 -9.32 -3.68 -0.52
CA VAL A 51 -8.35 -4.77 -0.47
C VAL A 51 -6.91 -4.26 -0.57
N TYR A 52 -6.69 -3.18 -1.32
CA TYR A 52 -5.35 -2.66 -1.59
C TYR A 52 -5.09 -1.38 -0.77
N PRO A 53 -4.35 -1.45 0.34
CA PRO A 53 -4.03 -0.26 1.11
C PRO A 53 -2.84 0.49 0.53
N VAL A 54 -2.97 1.82 0.49
CA VAL A 54 -1.87 2.77 0.35
C VAL A 54 -1.61 3.40 1.71
N PHE A 55 -0.48 3.09 2.31
CA PHE A 55 -0.06 3.64 3.60
C PHE A 55 0.77 4.90 3.40
N TYR A 56 0.26 6.03 3.87
CA TYR A 56 0.98 7.31 3.78
C TYR A 56 1.81 7.51 5.04
N VAL A 57 3.12 7.55 4.88
CA VAL A 57 4.08 7.69 5.97
C VAL A 57 4.90 8.97 5.79
N ASP A 58 5.37 9.55 6.90
CA ASP A 58 6.22 10.75 6.82
C ASP A 58 7.54 10.42 6.10
N GLY A 59 8.15 9.27 6.41
CA GLY A 59 9.38 8.77 5.82
C GLY A 59 9.79 7.45 6.47
N LEU A 60 10.89 6.85 6.01
CA LEU A 60 11.47 5.65 6.61
C LEU A 60 12.69 6.00 7.49
N PRO A 61 13.01 5.21 8.53
CA PRO A 61 14.20 5.42 9.36
C PRO A 61 15.51 5.01 8.66
N PHE A 62 15.43 4.62 7.40
CA PHE A 62 16.53 4.25 6.51
C PHE A 62 16.17 4.70 5.09
N ASP A 63 17.18 4.95 4.26
CA ASP A 63 16.97 5.37 2.87
C ASP A 63 16.55 4.14 2.01
N PRO A 64 15.34 4.14 1.42
CA PRO A 64 14.86 3.05 0.57
C PRO A 64 15.61 2.96 -0.77
N MET A 65 16.31 4.01 -1.20
CA MET A 65 17.06 4.06 -2.46
C MET A 65 18.52 3.61 -2.30
N MET A 66 19.07 3.53 -1.07
CA MET A 66 20.45 3.10 -0.79
C MET A 66 20.69 1.58 -0.89
N GLY A 67 19.99 0.90 -1.80
CA GLY A 67 20.29 -0.45 -2.29
C GLY A 67 20.60 -1.49 -1.20
N TYR A 68 21.68 -2.26 -1.41
CA TYR A 68 22.03 -3.47 -0.63
C TYR A 68 22.17 -3.21 0.89
N GLU A 69 22.64 -2.03 1.30
CA GLU A 69 22.88 -1.72 2.71
C GLU A 69 21.59 -1.68 3.54
N ASN A 70 20.47 -1.31 2.90
CA ASN A 70 19.15 -1.24 3.53
C ASN A 70 18.18 -2.32 3.03
N ALA A 71 18.53 -3.07 1.98
CA ALA A 71 17.70 -4.12 1.40
C ALA A 71 17.19 -5.14 2.44
N LYS A 72 18.02 -5.49 3.43
CA LYS A 72 17.61 -6.38 4.53
C LYS A 72 16.58 -5.74 5.46
N GLN A 73 16.73 -4.45 5.77
CA GLN A 73 15.79 -3.71 6.61
C GLN A 73 14.45 -3.57 5.87
N MET A 74 14.50 -3.17 4.60
CA MET A 74 13.33 -3.02 3.75
C MET A 74 12.56 -4.34 3.61
N SER A 75 13.24 -5.42 3.20
CA SER A 75 12.62 -6.74 3.05
C SER A 75 11.95 -7.24 4.34
N ARG A 76 12.53 -6.93 5.52
CA ARG A 76 11.93 -7.29 6.81
C ARG A 76 10.70 -6.45 7.13
N LEU A 77 10.76 -5.14 6.90
CA LEU A 77 9.60 -4.26 7.05
C LEU A 77 8.46 -4.74 6.15
N GLU A 78 8.78 -5.06 4.90
CA GLU A 78 7.79 -5.48 3.91
C GLU A 78 7.12 -6.80 4.26
N ALA A 79 7.91 -7.81 4.64
CA ALA A 79 7.39 -9.10 5.07
C ALA A 79 6.47 -8.97 6.30
N GLU A 80 6.82 -8.10 7.26
CA GLU A 80 6.01 -7.85 8.44
C GLU A 80 4.70 -7.12 8.11
N LEU A 81 4.75 -6.10 7.24
CA LEU A 81 3.56 -5.39 6.76
C LEU A 81 2.64 -6.29 5.96
N PHE A 82 3.19 -7.08 5.03
CA PHE A 82 2.45 -8.05 4.23
C PHE A 82 1.71 -9.06 5.14
N ALA A 83 2.41 -9.62 6.12
CA ALA A 83 1.80 -10.56 7.07
C ALA A 83 0.69 -9.90 7.92
N ALA A 84 0.93 -8.68 8.41
CA ALA A 84 -0.04 -7.93 9.23
C ALA A 84 -1.24 -7.41 8.42
N ASN A 85 -1.07 -7.23 7.10
CA ASN A 85 -2.10 -6.78 6.16
C ASN A 85 -2.88 -7.94 5.51
N GLY A 86 -2.87 -9.12 6.11
CA GLY A 86 -3.62 -10.27 5.59
C GLY A 86 -3.06 -10.85 4.29
N LYS A 87 -1.78 -10.59 3.97
CA LYS A 87 -1.09 -11.05 2.76
C LYS A 87 -1.66 -10.48 1.46
N HIS A 88 -2.11 -9.23 1.51
CA HIS A 88 -2.48 -8.45 0.34
C HIS A 88 -1.34 -7.52 -0.08
N ASP A 89 -1.23 -7.30 -1.38
CA ASP A 89 -0.38 -6.26 -1.98
C ASP A 89 -0.74 -4.89 -1.41
N TYR A 90 0.24 -3.99 -1.36
CA TYR A 90 0.06 -2.66 -0.78
C TYR A 90 1.08 -1.68 -1.35
N ALA A 91 0.89 -0.40 -1.03
CA ALA A 91 1.89 0.63 -1.30
C ALA A 91 2.27 1.42 -0.03
N LEU A 92 3.50 1.92 -0.02
CA LEU A 92 3.96 2.96 0.89
C LEU A 92 4.12 4.26 0.11
N GLU A 93 3.50 5.33 0.59
CA GLU A 93 3.70 6.69 0.08
C GLU A 93 4.57 7.46 1.08
N LEU A 94 5.83 7.73 0.70
CA LEU A 94 6.81 8.41 1.53
C LEU A 94 6.78 9.91 1.24
N LYS A 95 6.11 10.68 2.11
CA LYS A 95 5.85 12.10 1.87
C LYS A 95 7.11 12.96 1.81
N GLN A 96 8.10 12.69 2.65
CA GLN A 96 9.34 13.47 2.69
C GLN A 96 10.19 13.27 1.44
N ASP A 97 10.23 12.04 0.93
CA ASP A 97 11.09 11.64 -0.18
C ASP A 97 10.39 11.79 -1.55
N ASN A 98 9.05 11.97 -1.55
CA ASN A 98 8.22 11.98 -2.76
C ASN A 98 8.35 10.67 -3.56
N ILE A 99 8.46 9.56 -2.82
CA ILE A 99 8.63 8.20 -3.35
C ILE A 99 7.39 7.38 -3.03
N ARG A 100 6.96 6.57 -3.99
CA ARG A 100 6.03 5.45 -3.76
C ARG A 100 6.78 4.13 -3.88
N VAL A 101 6.53 3.22 -2.96
CA VAL A 101 6.98 1.83 -3.06
C VAL A 101 5.76 0.93 -3.15
N ASN A 102 5.58 0.27 -4.30
CA ASN A 102 4.58 -0.77 -4.49
C ASN A 102 5.18 -2.11 -4.09
N VAL A 103 4.47 -2.86 -3.25
CA VAL A 103 4.89 -4.19 -2.79
C VAL A 103 3.85 -5.20 -3.25
N THR A 104 4.29 -6.12 -4.11
CA THR A 104 3.44 -7.15 -4.72
C THR A 104 3.93 -8.54 -4.35
N TYR A 105 3.03 -9.46 -4.03
CA TYR A 105 3.38 -10.85 -3.81
C TYR A 105 3.34 -11.63 -5.12
N ASN A 106 4.48 -12.21 -5.50
CA ASN A 106 4.55 -13.13 -6.63
C ASN A 106 4.31 -14.57 -6.15
N PRO A 107 3.18 -15.20 -6.50
CA PRO A 107 2.85 -16.55 -6.04
C PRO A 107 3.73 -17.65 -6.67
N ALA A 108 4.32 -17.39 -7.85
CA ALA A 108 5.16 -18.37 -8.54
C ALA A 108 6.53 -18.53 -7.85
N THR A 109 7.13 -17.42 -7.45
CA THR A 109 8.43 -17.39 -6.75
C THR A 109 8.27 -17.42 -5.24
N ARG A 110 7.07 -17.13 -4.72
CA ARG A 110 6.73 -16.98 -3.30
C ARG A 110 7.53 -15.86 -2.62
N THR A 111 7.83 -14.80 -3.38
CA THR A 111 8.60 -13.63 -2.91
C THR A 111 7.74 -12.37 -2.96
N LEU A 112 8.13 -11.38 -2.15
CA LEU A 112 7.68 -10.00 -2.35
C LEU A 112 8.57 -9.34 -3.40
N GLU A 113 7.95 -8.57 -4.27
CA GLU A 113 8.60 -7.77 -5.31
C GLU A 113 8.28 -6.30 -5.04
N GLU A 114 9.32 -5.46 -5.12
CA GLU A 114 9.22 -4.02 -4.92
C GLU A 114 9.33 -3.28 -6.26
N GLU A 115 8.50 -2.26 -6.44
CA GLU A 115 8.65 -1.26 -7.50
C GLU A 115 8.68 0.12 -6.84
N ILE A 116 9.77 0.86 -7.09
CA ILE A 116 9.98 2.20 -6.53
C ILE A 116 9.72 3.24 -7.62
N ILE A 117 8.81 4.16 -7.33
CA ILE A 117 8.43 5.28 -8.19
C ILE A 117 8.88 6.58 -7.52
N ASP A 118 9.81 7.29 -8.15
CA ASP A 118 10.26 8.61 -7.69
C ASP A 118 9.51 9.72 -8.44
N HIS A 119 8.60 10.40 -7.73
CA HIS A 119 7.81 11.50 -8.27
C HIS A 119 8.58 12.84 -8.35
N SER A 120 9.84 12.90 -7.91
CA SER A 120 10.67 14.13 -7.94
C SER A 120 10.91 14.66 -9.35
N SER A 121 10.89 13.79 -10.36
CA SER A 121 11.13 14.15 -11.77
C SER A 121 9.96 14.85 -12.47
N GLU A 122 8.75 14.79 -11.90
CA GLU A 122 7.52 15.34 -12.50
C GLU A 122 7.31 16.83 -12.19
N ARG A 123 8.18 17.45 -11.37
CA ARG A 123 8.14 18.88 -11.04
C ARG A 123 9.06 19.75 -11.92
N LYS A 124 9.14 19.48 -13.22
CA LYS A 124 9.84 20.35 -14.19
C LYS A 124 8.88 21.20 -15.01
#